data_AF-A0A392MVR2-F1
#
_entry.id   AF-A0A392MVR2-F1
#
_cell.length_a   1.000
_cell.length_b   1.000
_cell.length_c   1.000
_cell.angle_alpha   90.00
_cell.angle_beta   90.00
_cell.angle_gamma   90.00
#
_symmetry.space_group_name_H-M   'P 1'
#
loop_
_entity.id
_entity.type
_entity.pdbx_description
1 polymer ?
#
loop_
_entity_poly.entity_id
_entity_poly.type
_entity_poly.pdbx_seq_one_letter_code
_entity_poly.pdbx_strand_id
1 'polypeptide(L)'
;MSVHVLTTGYWPTYPPMDVRLPHELNVYQDIFKEFYLSKYSGRRLMWQNSLGHCVLKADFPKGKKELAVSLFQTVVLMQFNDAEKLSFQDIKDSTAIEDKELRRTLQSLACGKVRVLQKMPKGRDVEDDDSFVFNDTFTAPLYRIKVNAIQLKETVEENTNTTERVFQDRQYQ
;
A
#
# COMPACT_ATOMS: atom_id res chain seq x y z
N MET A 1 12.38 -9.32 7.74
CA MET A 1 11.93 -7.92 7.52
C MET A 1 13.16 -7.07 7.24
N SER A 2 13.16 -6.23 6.21
CA SER A 2 14.20 -5.24 5.96
C SER A 2 13.64 -3.86 6.29
N VAL A 3 14.34 -3.05 7.09
CA VAL A 3 13.88 -1.74 7.53
C VAL A 3 14.92 -0.69 7.21
N HIS A 4 14.48 0.42 6.62
CA HIS A 4 15.32 1.59 6.36
C HIS A 4 14.92 2.71 7.31
N VAL A 5 15.88 3.20 8.10
CA VAL A 5 15.64 4.30 9.05
C VAL A 5 16.16 5.59 8.42
N LEU A 6 15.26 6.56 8.27
CA LEU A 6 15.53 7.85 7.63
C LEU A 6 15.54 8.97 8.68
N THR A 7 16.53 9.86 8.60
CA THR A 7 16.62 11.01 9.51
C THR A 7 15.72 12.14 9.03
N THR A 8 14.76 12.55 9.85
CA THR A 8 13.90 13.71 9.59
C THR A 8 14.75 14.96 9.34
N GLY A 9 14.42 15.74 8.30
CA GLY A 9 15.16 16.93 7.88
C GLY A 9 16.12 16.73 6.70
N TYR A 10 16.58 15.49 6.45
CA TYR A 10 17.37 15.16 5.25
C TYR A 10 16.53 14.54 4.12
N TRP A 11 15.29 14.16 4.41
CA TRP A 11 14.37 13.51 3.48
C TRP A 11 13.11 14.36 3.30
N PRO A 12 12.41 14.24 2.15
CA PRO A 12 11.13 14.91 1.94
C PRO A 12 10.14 14.64 3.09
N THR A 13 9.32 15.62 3.41
CA THR A 13 8.26 15.44 4.40
C THR A 13 7.09 14.72 3.74
N TYR A 14 6.83 13.49 4.18
CA TYR A 14 5.70 12.68 3.76
C TYR A 14 4.55 12.82 4.76
N PRO A 15 3.30 13.01 4.30
CA PRO A 15 2.16 13.06 5.21
C PRO A 15 1.95 11.68 5.85
N PRO A 16 1.67 11.60 7.17
CA PRO A 16 1.29 10.35 7.79
C PRO A 16 -0.01 9.86 7.16
N MET A 17 -0.08 8.56 6.87
CA MET A 17 -1.28 7.90 6.36
C MET A 17 -1.70 6.82 7.35
N ASP A 18 -2.93 6.96 7.84
CA ASP A 18 -3.54 5.97 8.72
C ASP A 18 -3.87 4.71 7.92
N VAL A 19 -3.49 3.56 8.50
CA VAL A 19 -3.82 2.25 7.97
C VAL A 19 -3.82 1.25 9.12
N ARG A 20 -4.82 0.37 9.15
CA ARG A 20 -4.89 -0.77 10.05
C ARG A 20 -4.10 -1.91 9.44
N LEU A 21 -2.91 -2.14 9.98
CA LEU A 21 -2.08 -3.25 9.55
C LEU A 21 -2.60 -4.57 10.13
N PRO A 22 -2.51 -5.68 9.37
CA PRO A 22 -2.67 -7.03 9.88
C PRO A 22 -1.80 -7.29 11.11
N HIS A 23 -2.29 -8.13 12.01
CA HIS A 23 -1.64 -8.41 13.29
C HIS A 23 -0.18 -8.84 13.10
N GLU A 24 0.08 -9.69 12.11
CA GLU A 24 1.41 -10.21 11.80
C GLU A 24 2.39 -9.07 11.49
N LEU A 25 1.97 -8.04 10.76
CA LEU A 25 2.82 -6.89 10.42
C LEU A 25 3.08 -5.98 11.61
N ASN A 26 2.09 -5.77 12.49
CA ASN A 26 2.25 -4.98 13.71
C ASN A 26 3.29 -5.61 14.64
N VAL A 27 3.24 -6.94 14.84
CA VAL A 27 4.21 -7.67 15.67
C VAL A 27 5.64 -7.41 15.21
N TYR A 28 5.91 -7.45 13.90
CA TYR A 28 7.26 -7.17 13.39
C TYR A 28 7.66 -5.70 13.55
N GLN A 29 6.73 -4.75 13.41
CA GLN A 29 7.01 -3.33 13.67
C GLN A 29 7.37 -3.08 15.14
N ASP A 30 6.66 -3.69 16.07
CA ASP A 30 6.89 -3.53 17.50
C ASP A 30 8.23 -4.13 17.93
N ILE A 31 8.54 -5.36 17.47
CA ILE A 31 9.85 -6.00 17.71
C ILE A 31 10.99 -5.11 17.22
N PHE A 32 10.87 -4.54 16.01
CA PHE A 32 11.90 -3.66 15.47
C PHE A 32 12.01 -2.35 16.27
N LYS A 33 10.87 -1.77 16.68
CA LYS A 33 10.83 -0.54 17.46
C LYS A 33 11.52 -0.71 18.80
N GLU A 34 11.22 -1.79 19.53
CA GLU A 34 11.88 -2.11 20.79
C GLU A 34 13.38 -2.30 20.61
N PHE A 35 13.79 -3.08 19.61
CA PHE A 35 15.20 -3.27 19.26
C PHE A 35 15.91 -1.94 18.98
N TYR A 36 15.32 -1.06 18.17
CA TYR A 36 15.95 0.20 17.79
C TYR A 36 16.06 1.16 18.99
N LEU A 37 14.99 1.30 19.77
CA LEU A 37 14.96 2.19 20.93
C LEU A 37 15.86 1.71 22.07
N SER A 38 16.10 0.40 22.18
CA SER A 38 17.08 -0.16 23.14
C SER A 38 18.52 0.26 22.83
N LYS A 39 18.84 0.50 21.55
CA LYS A 39 20.19 0.91 21.10
C LYS A 39 20.36 2.42 20.98
N TYR A 40 19.30 3.14 20.65
CA TYR A 40 19.33 4.58 20.39
C TYR A 40 18.33 5.31 21.29
N SER A 41 18.76 5.58 22.53
CA SER A 41 17.96 6.31 23.52
C SER A 41 17.66 7.75 23.09
N GLY A 42 16.48 8.26 23.44
CA GLY A 42 16.07 9.64 23.15
C GLY A 42 15.56 9.89 21.73
N ARG A 43 15.45 8.84 20.89
CA ARG A 43 14.87 8.94 19.54
C ARG A 43 13.39 8.57 19.55
N ARG A 44 12.63 9.13 18.60
CA ARG A 44 11.25 8.73 18.30
C ARG A 44 11.20 8.17 16.88
N LEU A 45 10.63 6.98 16.73
CA LEU A 45 10.37 6.39 15.42
C LEU A 45 8.95 6.72 14.97
N MET A 46 8.79 6.95 13.66
CA MET A 46 7.52 7.12 12.98
C MET A 46 7.55 6.24 11.72
N TRP A 47 6.55 5.40 11.56
CA TRP A 47 6.43 4.52 10.39
C TRP A 47 5.80 5.27 9.23
N GLN A 48 6.42 5.18 8.05
CA GLN A 48 5.92 5.80 6.84
C GLN A 48 5.32 4.74 5.90
N ASN A 49 4.04 4.44 6.11
CA ASN A 49 3.32 3.34 5.44
C ASN A 49 3.28 3.47 3.91
N SER A 50 3.21 4.70 3.39
CA SER A 50 3.16 4.98 1.95
C SER A 50 4.41 4.51 1.18
N LEU A 51 5.57 4.46 1.85
CA LEU A 51 6.84 4.01 1.27
C LEU A 51 7.06 2.49 1.42
N GLY A 52 6.17 1.82 2.16
CA GLY A 52 6.24 0.39 2.40
C GLY A 52 5.95 -0.44 1.15
N HIS A 53 6.67 -1.55 1.02
CA HIS A 53 6.44 -2.57 -0.01
C HIS A 53 6.68 -3.96 0.56
N CYS A 54 6.00 -4.96 0.01
CA CYS A 54 6.08 -6.34 0.44
C CYS A 54 6.12 -7.29 -0.77
N VAL A 55 6.57 -8.52 -0.53
CA VAL A 55 6.46 -9.62 -1.48
C VAL A 55 5.53 -10.66 -0.87
N LEU A 56 4.37 -10.85 -1.48
CA LEU A 56 3.38 -11.83 -1.07
C LEU A 56 3.49 -13.09 -1.90
N LYS A 57 3.39 -14.24 -1.26
CA LYS A 57 3.18 -15.52 -1.94
C LYS A 57 1.69 -15.75 -2.04
N ALA A 58 1.17 -15.83 -3.25
CA ALA A 58 -0.24 -16.06 -3.54
C ALA A 58 -0.42 -17.42 -4.18
N ASP A 59 -1.34 -18.21 -3.62
CA ASP A 59 -1.72 -19.51 -4.14
C ASP A 59 -2.92 -19.34 -5.07
N PHE A 60 -2.67 -19.35 -6.37
CA PHE A 60 -3.72 -19.39 -7.39
C PHE A 60 -3.97 -20.85 -7.83
N PRO A 61 -5.19 -21.17 -8.32
CA PRO A 61 -5.51 -22.50 -8.84
C PRO A 61 -4.57 -22.97 -9.96
N LYS A 62 -4.05 -22.03 -10.77
CA LYS A 62 -3.13 -22.31 -11.89
C LYS A 62 -1.65 -22.29 -11.49
N GLY A 63 -1.36 -22.21 -10.19
CA GLY A 63 -0.01 -22.27 -9.64
C GLY A 63 0.34 -21.09 -8.72
N LYS A 64 1.38 -21.31 -7.92
CA LYS A 64 1.88 -20.32 -6.95
C LYS A 64 2.55 -19.14 -7.67
N LYS A 65 2.36 -17.93 -7.15
CA LYS A 65 2.96 -16.69 -7.68
C LYS A 65 3.50 -15.82 -6.55
N GLU A 66 4.50 -15.00 -6.87
CA GLU A 66 5.01 -13.96 -5.98
C GLU A 66 4.58 -12.58 -6.47
N LEU A 67 3.84 -11.86 -5.63
CA LEU A 67 3.35 -10.51 -5.91
C LEU A 67 4.23 -9.50 -5.18
N ALA A 68 4.99 -8.71 -5.92
CA ALA A 68 5.65 -7.51 -5.40
C ALA A 68 4.63 -6.36 -5.42
N VAL A 69 4.24 -5.91 -4.23
CA VAL A 69 3.12 -5.00 -3.98
C VAL A 69 3.49 -3.90 -2.97
N SER A 70 2.75 -2.80 -2.97
CA SER A 70 2.81 -1.78 -1.93
C SER A 70 2.27 -2.30 -0.59
N LEU A 71 2.52 -1.57 0.50
CA LEU A 71 1.93 -1.89 1.79
C LEU A 71 0.40 -1.80 1.74
N PHE A 72 -0.17 -0.77 1.12
CA PHE A 72 -1.63 -0.64 0.98
C PHE A 72 -2.25 -1.79 0.18
N GLN A 73 -1.63 -2.17 -0.93
CA GLN A 73 -2.04 -3.34 -1.70
C GLN A 73 -1.95 -4.62 -0.86
N THR A 74 -0.92 -4.74 -0.02
CA THR A 74 -0.72 -5.91 0.86
C THR A 74 -1.85 -6.03 1.87
N VAL A 75 -2.17 -4.94 2.56
CA VAL A 75 -3.24 -4.89 3.56
C VAL A 75 -4.57 -5.26 2.93
N VAL A 76 -4.89 -4.71 1.74
CA VAL A 76 -6.12 -5.05 1.00
C VAL A 76 -6.15 -6.53 0.60
N LEU A 77 -5.06 -7.07 0.06
CA LEU A 77 -5.01 -8.46 -0.39
C LEU A 77 -5.13 -9.46 0.78
N MET A 78 -4.60 -9.13 1.96
CA MET A 78 -4.71 -9.99 3.13
C MET A 78 -6.14 -10.16 3.63
N GLN A 79 -7.04 -9.20 3.39
CA GLN A 79 -8.46 -9.32 3.75
C GLN A 79 -9.17 -10.48 3.02
N PHE A 80 -8.66 -10.89 1.85
CA PHE A 80 -9.24 -11.99 1.07
C PHE A 80 -8.82 -13.38 1.55
N ASN A 81 -8.01 -13.48 2.61
CA ASN A 81 -7.75 -14.76 3.26
C ASN A 81 -8.95 -15.24 4.09
N ASP A 82 -9.74 -14.31 4.63
CA ASP A 82 -10.88 -14.59 5.52
C ASP A 82 -12.24 -14.29 4.85
N ALA A 83 -12.24 -13.69 3.65
CA ALA A 83 -13.45 -13.33 2.92
C ALA A 83 -13.31 -13.56 1.42
N GLU A 84 -14.33 -14.17 0.81
CA GLU A 84 -14.34 -14.43 -0.65
C GLU A 84 -14.72 -13.17 -1.45
N LYS A 85 -15.58 -12.33 -0.87
CA LYS A 85 -16.12 -11.12 -1.49
C LYS A 85 -16.18 -9.99 -0.48
N LEU A 86 -15.69 -8.82 -0.87
CA LEU A 86 -15.69 -7.61 -0.05
C LEU A 86 -16.16 -6.41 -0.87
N SER A 87 -17.00 -5.54 -0.30
CA SER A 87 -17.34 -4.26 -0.92
C SER A 87 -16.23 -3.23 -0.72
N PHE A 88 -16.26 -2.14 -1.49
CA PHE A 88 -15.38 -1.00 -1.27
C PHE A 88 -15.45 -0.51 0.18
N GLN A 89 -16.66 -0.39 0.73
CA GLN A 89 -16.90 0.08 2.09
C GLN A 89 -16.33 -0.90 3.15
N ASP A 90 -16.48 -2.22 2.96
CA ASP A 90 -15.93 -3.22 3.90
C ASP A 90 -14.40 -3.14 3.95
N ILE A 91 -13.75 -2.96 2.79
CA ILE A 91 -12.30 -2.82 2.70
C ILE A 91 -11.87 -1.50 3.35
N LYS A 92 -12.59 -0.41 3.11
CA LYS A 92 -12.32 0.90 3.74
C LYS A 92 -12.40 0.81 5.26
N ASP A 93 -13.49 0.25 5.80
CA ASP A 93 -13.71 0.21 7.24
C ASP A 93 -12.73 -0.72 7.95
N SER A 94 -12.34 -1.82 7.31
CA SER A 94 -11.38 -2.77 7.88
C SER A 94 -9.93 -2.27 7.82
N THR A 95 -9.54 -1.60 6.73
CA THR A 95 -8.16 -1.15 6.49
C THR A 95 -7.88 0.28 6.92
N ALA A 96 -8.92 1.11 7.12
CA ALA A 96 -8.86 2.53 7.43
C ALA A 96 -8.04 3.39 6.43
N ILE A 97 -7.86 2.91 5.20
CA ILE A 97 -7.18 3.65 4.13
C ILE A 97 -8.13 4.76 3.62
N GLU A 98 -7.60 5.96 3.39
CA GLU A 98 -8.34 7.08 2.82
C GLU A 98 -8.90 6.74 1.42
N ASP A 99 -10.11 7.22 1.11
CA ASP A 99 -10.82 6.93 -0.15
C ASP A 99 -9.97 7.09 -1.40
N LYS A 100 -9.23 8.20 -1.50
CA LYS A 100 -8.41 8.51 -2.66
C LYS A 100 -7.33 7.45 -2.89
N GLU A 101 -6.62 7.07 -1.83
CA GLU A 101 -5.56 6.06 -1.91
C GLU A 101 -6.12 4.64 -2.03
N LEU A 102 -7.28 4.36 -1.41
CA LEU A 102 -7.96 3.08 -1.51
C LEU A 102 -8.46 2.82 -2.93
N ARG A 103 -9.15 3.78 -3.56
CA ARG A 103 -9.59 3.66 -4.97
C ARG A 103 -8.42 3.41 -5.89
N ARG A 104 -7.33 4.16 -5.70
CA ARG A 104 -6.07 4.00 -6.45
C ARG A 104 -5.51 2.59 -6.27
N THR A 105 -5.43 2.13 -5.02
CA THR A 105 -4.97 0.78 -4.66
C THR A 105 -5.82 -0.30 -5.32
N LEU A 106 -7.15 -0.23 -5.21
CA LEU A 106 -8.07 -1.20 -5.81
C LEU A 106 -8.04 -1.16 -7.35
N GLN A 107 -7.92 0.03 -7.94
CA GLN A 107 -7.78 0.17 -9.39
C GLN A 107 -6.52 -0.56 -9.90
N SER A 108 -5.42 -0.50 -9.16
CA SER A 108 -4.19 -1.22 -9.51
C SER A 108 -4.33 -2.75 -9.45
N LEU A 109 -5.14 -3.25 -8.51
CA LEU A 109 -5.33 -4.67 -8.24
C LEU A 109 -6.40 -5.32 -9.13
N ALA A 110 -7.42 -4.56 -9.55
CA ALA A 110 -8.60 -5.09 -10.23
C ALA A 110 -8.81 -4.58 -11.66
N CYS A 111 -8.43 -3.32 -11.94
CA CYS A 111 -8.75 -2.66 -13.22
C CYS A 111 -7.54 -2.62 -14.17
N GLY A 112 -6.33 -2.80 -13.64
CA GLY A 112 -5.07 -2.74 -14.37
C GLY A 112 -4.78 -3.92 -15.31
N LYS A 113 -3.52 -4.02 -15.75
CA LYS A 113 -3.00 -5.14 -16.55
C LYS A 113 -2.92 -6.43 -15.74
N VAL A 114 -2.53 -6.30 -14.48
CA VAL A 114 -2.42 -7.42 -13.54
C VAL A 114 -3.66 -7.39 -12.65
N ARG A 115 -4.61 -8.28 -12.92
CA ARG A 115 -5.91 -8.32 -12.23
C ARG A 115 -5.92 -9.44 -11.20
N VAL A 116 -5.27 -9.19 -10.07
CA VAL A 116 -5.26 -10.11 -8.92
C VAL A 116 -6.64 -10.22 -8.30
N LEU A 117 -7.39 -9.12 -8.33
CA LEU A 117 -8.79 -9.07 -7.92
C LEU A 117 -9.69 -8.89 -9.14
N GLN A 118 -10.95 -9.27 -9.00
CA GLN A 118 -12.00 -9.02 -9.99
C GLN A 118 -13.03 -8.06 -9.40
N LYS A 119 -13.22 -6.92 -10.06
CA LYS A 119 -14.25 -5.92 -9.73
C LYS A 119 -15.62 -6.32 -10.29
N MET A 120 -16.67 -6.05 -9.52
CA MET A 120 -18.07 -6.16 -9.92
C MET A 120 -18.83 -4.88 -9.52
N PRO A 121 -19.45 -4.16 -10.47
CA PRO A 121 -19.41 -4.36 -11.93
C PRO A 121 -18.01 -4.19 -12.54
N LYS A 122 -17.78 -4.69 -13.75
CA LYS A 122 -16.49 -4.48 -14.44
C LYS A 122 -16.40 -3.05 -14.95
N GLY A 123 -15.31 -2.35 -14.65
CA GLY A 123 -15.11 -0.96 -15.05
C GLY A 123 -13.65 -0.54 -14.93
N ARG A 124 -13.35 0.68 -15.35
CA ARG A 124 -12.00 1.27 -15.24
C ARG A 124 -11.79 1.96 -13.90
N ASP A 125 -12.85 2.59 -13.40
CA ASP A 125 -12.84 3.37 -12.16
C ASP A 125 -13.36 2.53 -11.00
N VAL A 126 -13.23 3.03 -9.76
CA VAL A 126 -13.68 2.34 -8.54
C VAL A 126 -14.67 3.25 -7.83
N GLU A 127 -15.90 2.77 -7.69
CA GLU A 127 -17.07 3.40 -7.09
C GLU A 127 -17.41 2.76 -5.74
N ASP A 128 -18.27 3.40 -4.96
CA ASP A 128 -18.58 3.01 -3.57
C ASP A 128 -19.41 1.73 -3.45
N ASP A 129 -20.22 1.44 -4.47
CA ASP A 129 -21.08 0.26 -4.57
C ASP A 129 -20.37 -0.94 -5.19
N ASP A 130 -19.09 -0.80 -5.55
CA ASP A 130 -18.31 -1.88 -6.12
C ASP A 130 -18.01 -2.98 -5.10
N SER A 131 -17.98 -4.21 -5.62
CA SER A 131 -17.48 -5.38 -4.90
C SER A 131 -16.26 -5.98 -5.58
N PHE A 132 -15.39 -6.57 -4.78
CA PHE A 132 -14.15 -7.19 -5.20
C PHE A 132 -14.13 -8.65 -4.74
N VAL A 133 -13.61 -9.52 -5.59
CA VAL A 133 -13.35 -10.94 -5.27
C VAL A 133 -11.94 -11.31 -5.70
N PHE A 134 -11.37 -12.32 -5.05
CA PHE A 134 -10.10 -12.90 -5.50
C PHE A 134 -10.26 -13.53 -6.88
N ASN A 135 -9.33 -13.24 -7.80
CA ASN A 135 -9.41 -13.75 -9.18
C ASN A 135 -8.78 -15.15 -9.28
N ASP A 136 -9.58 -16.18 -9.07
CA ASP A 136 -9.23 -17.59 -9.23
C ASP A 136 -8.80 -17.97 -10.67
N THR A 137 -9.32 -17.27 -11.67
CA THR A 137 -8.97 -17.49 -13.08
C THR A 137 -7.66 -16.84 -13.51
N PHE A 138 -7.01 -16.07 -12.62
CA PHE A 138 -5.81 -15.28 -12.91
C PHE A 138 -4.69 -16.11 -13.55
N THR A 139 -4.08 -15.54 -14.60
CA THR A 139 -2.95 -16.13 -15.30
C THR A 139 -1.89 -15.07 -15.55
N ALA A 140 -0.62 -15.43 -15.28
CA ALA A 140 0.52 -14.63 -15.66
C ALA A 140 1.68 -15.53 -16.10
N PRO A 141 2.45 -15.14 -17.12
CA PRO A 141 3.56 -15.93 -17.64
C PRO A 141 4.71 -16.01 -16.61
N LEU A 142 4.94 -14.93 -15.86
CA LEU A 142 6.02 -14.85 -14.87
C LEU A 142 5.58 -15.42 -13.53
N TYR A 143 6.52 -16.00 -12.78
CA TYR A 143 6.31 -16.42 -11.40
C TYR A 143 6.25 -15.20 -10.45
N ARG A 144 7.20 -14.28 -10.60
CA ARG A 144 7.25 -13.03 -9.84
C ARG A 144 6.64 -11.90 -10.66
N ILE A 145 5.65 -11.24 -10.08
CA ILE A 145 4.80 -10.25 -10.74
C ILE A 145 4.88 -8.96 -9.92
N LYS A 146 5.18 -7.85 -10.59
CA LYS A 146 5.24 -6.55 -9.96
C LYS A 146 3.94 -5.80 -10.25
N VAL A 147 3.14 -5.54 -9.21
CA VAL A 147 1.86 -4.83 -9.32
C VAL A 147 2.10 -3.32 -9.12
N ASN A 148 3.10 -2.76 -9.83
CA ASN A 148 3.48 -1.35 -9.68
C ASN A 148 2.94 -0.48 -10.82
N ALA A 149 1.87 0.25 -10.57
CA ALA A 149 1.51 1.39 -11.42
C ALA A 149 1.28 2.71 -10.66
N ILE A 150 1.29 2.69 -9.32
CA ILE A 150 0.71 3.78 -8.54
C ILE A 150 1.68 4.43 -7.55
N GLN A 151 2.57 3.69 -6.88
CA GLN A 151 3.57 4.33 -5.99
C GLN A 151 4.61 5.22 -6.71
N LEU A 152 4.75 5.12 -8.05
CA LEU A 152 5.81 5.81 -8.81
C LEU A 152 5.31 6.97 -9.66
N LYS A 153 4.00 7.19 -9.75
CA LYS A 153 3.48 8.39 -10.39
C LYS A 153 3.26 9.43 -9.31
N GLU A 154 4.15 10.40 -9.27
CA GLU A 154 3.96 11.65 -8.54
C GLU A 154 2.58 12.18 -8.88
N THR A 155 1.76 12.36 -7.85
CA THR A 155 0.43 12.94 -8.04
C THR A 155 0.60 14.43 -8.37
N VAL A 156 -0.37 15.00 -9.09
CA VAL A 156 -0.36 16.45 -9.38
C VAL A 156 -0.27 17.25 -8.07
N GLU A 157 -0.92 16.77 -7.02
CA GLU A 157 -0.91 17.36 -5.69
C GLU A 157 0.46 17.25 -5.00
N GLU A 158 1.14 16.11 -5.08
CA GLU A 158 2.53 15.98 -4.60
C GLU A 158 3.48 16.91 -5.35
N ASN A 159 3.30 17.08 -6.66
CA ASN A 159 4.13 17.95 -7.49
C ASN A 159 3.91 19.44 -7.15
N THR A 160 2.64 19.85 -7.00
CA THR A 160 2.29 21.21 -6.56
C THR A 160 2.85 21.49 -5.17
N ASN A 161 2.64 20.58 -4.20
CA ASN A 161 3.16 20.74 -2.84
C ASN A 161 4.70 20.82 -2.79
N THR A 162 5.38 20.01 -3.62
CA THR A 162 6.84 20.04 -3.73
C THR A 162 7.32 21.38 -4.30
N THR A 163 6.64 21.86 -5.35
CA THR A 163 6.94 23.15 -5.98
C THR A 163 6.72 24.31 -5.02
N GLU A 164 5.58 24.36 -4.33
CA GLU A 164 5.26 25.39 -3.34
C GLU A 164 6.29 25.44 -2.20
N ARG A 165 6.70 24.28 -1.69
CA ARG A 165 7.75 24.21 -0.65
C ARG A 165 9.08 24.77 -1.13
N VAL A 166 9.48 24.48 -2.37
CA VAL A 166 10.71 25.06 -2.95
C VAL A 166 10.60 26.59 -3.05
N PHE A 167 9.43 27.13 -3.40
CA PHE A 167 9.22 28.57 -3.43
C PHE A 167 9.30 29.21 -2.04
N GLN A 168 8.72 28.59 -1.02
CA GLN A 168 8.79 29.08 0.36
C GLN A 168 10.23 29.03 0.90
N ASP A 169 10.96 27.94 0.69
CA ASP A 169 12.33 27.79 1.19
C ASP A 169 13.29 28.82 0.58
N ARG A 170 13.12 29.14 -0.71
CA ARG A 170 13.86 30.22 -1.40
C ARG A 170 13.56 31.62 -0.84
N GLN A 171 12.44 31.81 -0.16
CA GLN A 171 12.05 33.08 0.43
C GLN A 171 12.74 33.34 1.78
N TYR A 172 13.30 32.29 2.39
CA TYR A 172 14.05 32.34 3.65
C TYR A 172 15.58 32.18 3.46
N GLN A 173 16.06 32.09 2.21
CA GLN A 173 17.48 32.17 1.83
C GLN A 173 17.89 33.60 1.48
#